data_AF-A0A286XGG3-F1
#
_entry.id   AF-A0A286XGG3-F1
#
_cell.length_a   1.000
_cell.length_b   1.000
_cell.length_c   1.000
_cell.angle_alpha   90.00
_cell.angle_beta   90.00
_cell.angle_gamma   90.00
#
_symmetry.space_group_name_H-M   'P 1'
#
loop_
_entity.id
_entity.type
_entity.pdbx_description
1 polymer ?
#
loop_
_entity_poly.entity_id
_entity_poly.type
_entity_poly.pdbx_seq_one_letter_code
_entity_poly.pdbx_strand_id
1 'polypeptide(L)'
;MASGLNVKECEASERAVIVAGLPVDLFGDQQLATLVKSYFQDKTLGGEVEEVIYPTRTKGVAYVIFKEKKVAKNVVRQKKYPLAKKAGHTQLTVSHLSEKVFNSVKAILDLSVFQSQVVLESLIMDLKKKIPNLSFSPLGPNGTISVEGSFLAIKRLNESLLSKASSLLEKNKNFISEGRKCNVQSSKNSLHRSDNLVETLRTSVPETSRRGEMLVLDTDVFLYLKAKCKIYETTLSKFHILSQERVNGEVTTIWLRNAQVDSQPDTVRDVRKLFEEWSQSLSVELRKETFTFGGKKNSYRTNIEHACELLRSKYQRVLINFYRTHIDIIGSSSDTYQFKNEVMKLISQKVS
;
A
#
# COMPACT_ATOMS: atom_id res chain seq x y z
N MET A 1 -3.10 -7.91 30.11
CA MET A 1 -3.37 -9.31 29.74
C MET A 1 -3.69 -9.37 28.26
N ALA A 2 -2.69 -9.61 27.42
CA ALA A 2 -2.82 -9.69 25.96
C ALA A 2 -2.08 -10.97 25.53
N SER A 3 -2.81 -12.07 25.34
CA SER A 3 -2.22 -13.35 24.96
C SER A 3 -3.20 -14.29 24.25
N GLY A 4 -4.52 -14.06 24.34
CA GLY A 4 -5.51 -14.99 23.78
C GLY A 4 -5.77 -14.90 22.26
N LEU A 5 -5.47 -13.77 21.61
CA LEU A 5 -5.84 -13.55 20.20
C LEU A 5 -4.74 -13.91 19.19
N ASN A 6 -3.46 -13.80 19.57
CA ASN A 6 -2.34 -14.16 18.69
C ASN A 6 -2.19 -15.67 18.44
N VAL A 7 -2.76 -16.52 19.30
CA VAL A 7 -2.56 -17.98 19.20
C VAL A 7 -3.35 -18.58 18.04
N LYS A 8 -4.60 -18.12 17.80
CA LYS A 8 -5.46 -18.67 16.74
C LYS A 8 -5.06 -18.22 15.33
N GLU A 9 -4.55 -17.00 15.18
CA GLU A 9 -4.12 -16.47 13.88
C GLU A 9 -2.74 -17.04 13.45
N CYS A 10 -1.86 -17.32 14.40
CA CYS A 10 -0.60 -18.05 14.18
C CYS A 10 -0.81 -19.50 13.72
N GLU A 11 -1.79 -20.21 14.29
CA GLU A 11 -2.05 -21.62 13.94
C GLU A 11 -2.58 -21.79 12.50
N ALA A 12 -3.35 -20.83 11.99
CA ALA A 12 -3.82 -20.86 10.61
C ALA A 12 -2.70 -20.55 9.60
N SER A 13 -1.80 -19.62 9.94
CA SER A 13 -0.67 -19.23 9.07
C SER A 13 0.30 -20.39 8.80
N GLU A 14 0.59 -21.22 9.82
CA GLU A 14 1.48 -22.38 9.67
C GLU A 14 0.85 -23.56 8.91
N ARG A 15 -0.48 -23.54 8.74
CA ARG A 15 -1.27 -24.55 8.01
C ARG A 15 -1.62 -24.09 6.59
N ALA A 16 -1.32 -22.84 6.25
CA ALA A 16 -1.65 -22.24 4.98
C ALA A 16 -0.47 -22.29 4.00
N VAL A 17 -0.78 -22.61 2.75
CA VAL A 17 0.18 -22.56 1.63
C VAL A 17 -0.37 -21.68 0.52
N ILE A 18 0.56 -21.13 -0.25
CA ILE A 18 0.29 -20.32 -1.42
C ILE A 18 0.48 -21.20 -2.64
N VAL A 19 -0.51 -21.19 -3.54
CA VAL A 19 -0.46 -21.89 -4.82
C VAL A 19 -0.51 -20.86 -5.94
N ALA A 20 0.55 -20.79 -6.75
CA ALA A 20 0.66 -19.89 -7.89
C ALA A 20 0.78 -20.65 -9.21
N GLY A 21 0.41 -19.98 -10.31
CA GLY A 21 0.42 -20.56 -11.66
C GLY A 21 -0.90 -21.21 -12.06
N LEU A 22 -2.02 -20.76 -11.48
CA LEU A 22 -3.34 -21.27 -11.85
C LEU A 22 -3.75 -20.79 -13.25
N PRO A 23 -4.40 -21.64 -14.06
CA PRO A 23 -4.83 -21.31 -15.41
C PRO A 23 -6.08 -20.40 -15.41
N VAL A 24 -5.87 -19.11 -15.18
CA VAL A 24 -6.93 -18.10 -15.03
C VAL A 24 -7.79 -17.95 -16.29
N ASP A 25 -7.21 -18.16 -17.47
CA ASP A 25 -7.87 -17.93 -18.75
C ASP A 25 -8.73 -19.13 -19.22
N LEU A 26 -8.65 -20.26 -18.52
CA LEU A 26 -9.32 -21.52 -18.92
C LEU A 26 -10.54 -21.87 -18.05
N PHE A 27 -10.66 -21.30 -16.85
CA PHE A 27 -11.66 -21.70 -15.86
C PHE A 27 -12.21 -20.49 -15.11
N GLY A 28 -13.49 -20.52 -14.73
CA GLY A 28 -14.08 -19.50 -13.85
C GLY A 28 -13.61 -19.63 -12.41
N ASP A 29 -13.72 -18.56 -11.61
CA ASP A 29 -13.12 -18.51 -10.27
C ASP A 29 -13.56 -19.64 -9.33
N GLN A 30 -14.85 -19.98 -9.34
CA GLN A 30 -15.39 -21.07 -8.53
C GLN A 30 -14.89 -22.45 -8.99
N GLN A 31 -14.67 -22.61 -10.30
CA GLN A 31 -14.11 -23.83 -10.88
C GLN A 31 -12.62 -23.97 -10.53
N LEU A 32 -11.86 -22.88 -10.53
CA LEU A 32 -10.46 -22.85 -10.09
C LEU A 32 -10.34 -23.19 -8.60
N ALA A 33 -11.17 -22.61 -7.74
CA ALA A 33 -11.20 -22.94 -6.31
C ALA A 33 -11.48 -24.43 -6.09
N THR A 34 -12.44 -25.00 -6.83
CA THR A 34 -12.80 -26.42 -6.76
C THR A 34 -11.69 -27.32 -7.28
N LEU A 35 -11.05 -26.95 -8.39
CA LEU A 35 -9.92 -27.66 -8.98
C LEU A 35 -8.74 -27.71 -8.01
N VAL A 36 -8.38 -26.56 -7.43
CA VAL A 36 -7.30 -26.46 -6.43
C VAL A 36 -7.64 -27.31 -5.21
N LYS A 37 -8.87 -27.21 -4.69
CA LYS A 37 -9.30 -28.03 -3.55
C LYS A 37 -9.17 -29.52 -3.85
N SER A 38 -9.72 -29.97 -4.98
CA SER A 38 -9.64 -31.38 -5.39
C SER A 38 -8.20 -31.86 -5.59
N TYR A 39 -7.33 -31.00 -6.12
CA TYR A 39 -5.92 -31.36 -6.39
C TYR A 39 -5.13 -31.57 -5.10
N PHE A 40 -5.29 -30.70 -4.09
CA PHE A 40 -4.58 -30.82 -2.82
C PHE A 40 -5.25 -31.76 -1.81
N GLN A 41 -6.48 -32.19 -2.08
CA GLN A 41 -7.21 -33.17 -1.28
C GLN A 41 -6.93 -34.62 -1.72
N ASP A 42 -6.27 -34.81 -2.87
CA ASP A 42 -5.81 -36.13 -3.32
C ASP A 42 -4.71 -36.66 -2.38
N LYS A 43 -4.91 -37.89 -1.90
CA LYS A 43 -4.06 -38.58 -0.90
C LYS A 43 -2.63 -38.82 -1.35
N THR A 44 -2.35 -38.68 -2.65
CA THR A 44 -1.01 -38.90 -3.21
C THR A 44 -0.10 -37.67 -3.16
N LEU A 45 -0.67 -36.46 -3.13
CA LEU A 45 0.07 -35.19 -3.25
C LEU A 45 -0.16 -34.22 -2.08
N GLY A 46 -1.24 -34.40 -1.31
CA GLY A 46 -1.62 -33.51 -0.22
C GLY A 46 -2.27 -34.21 0.97
N GLY A 47 -3.30 -33.60 1.54
CA GLY A 47 -4.01 -34.07 2.72
C GLY A 47 -5.34 -33.35 2.88
N GLU A 48 -5.99 -33.47 4.03
CA GLU A 48 -7.32 -32.88 4.19
C GLU A 48 -7.27 -31.34 4.14
N VAL A 49 -7.91 -30.78 3.12
CA VAL A 49 -8.03 -29.33 2.91
C VAL A 49 -9.24 -28.82 3.69
N GLU A 50 -9.00 -27.84 4.55
CA GLU A 50 -10.05 -27.13 5.28
C GLU A 50 -10.73 -26.13 4.33
N GLU A 51 -9.94 -25.26 3.70
CA GLU A 51 -10.45 -24.16 2.89
C GLU A 51 -9.50 -23.81 1.74
N VAL A 52 -10.07 -23.30 0.64
CA VAL A 52 -9.34 -22.69 -0.47
C VAL A 52 -9.88 -21.29 -0.70
N ILE A 53 -9.00 -20.30 -0.63
CA ILE A 53 -9.33 -18.88 -0.85
C ILE A 53 -8.92 -18.52 -2.28
N TYR A 54 -9.92 -18.32 -3.13
CA TYR A 54 -9.78 -17.83 -4.51
C TYR A 54 -11.10 -17.14 -4.95
N PRO A 55 -11.06 -16.04 -5.72
CA PRO A 55 -9.86 -15.34 -6.20
C PRO A 55 -9.15 -14.59 -5.07
N THR A 56 -7.84 -14.38 -5.23
CA THR A 56 -7.07 -13.47 -4.38
C THR A 56 -6.83 -12.15 -5.10
N ARG A 57 -6.19 -11.17 -4.44
CA ARG A 57 -5.78 -9.90 -5.07
C ARG A 57 -4.92 -10.11 -6.33
N THR A 58 -4.16 -11.21 -6.37
CA THR A 58 -3.34 -11.59 -7.51
C THR A 58 -4.03 -12.70 -8.30
N LYS A 59 -4.45 -12.38 -9.53
CA LYS A 59 -4.99 -13.39 -10.44
C LYS A 59 -4.00 -14.54 -10.63
N GLY A 60 -4.50 -15.77 -10.57
CA GLY A 60 -3.67 -16.97 -10.72
C GLY A 60 -2.99 -17.46 -9.44
N VAL A 61 -3.32 -16.85 -8.29
CA VAL A 61 -2.82 -17.24 -6.97
C VAL A 61 -4.00 -17.59 -6.05
N ALA A 62 -3.91 -18.72 -5.35
CA ALA A 62 -4.85 -19.16 -4.33
C ALA A 62 -4.13 -19.44 -3.00
N TYR A 63 -4.88 -19.32 -1.89
CA TYR A 63 -4.44 -19.83 -0.59
C TYR A 63 -5.14 -21.15 -0.30
N VAL A 64 -4.39 -22.13 0.20
CA VAL A 64 -4.92 -23.44 0.60
C VAL A 64 -4.60 -23.63 2.08
N ILE A 65 -5.64 -23.84 2.88
CA ILE A 65 -5.54 -24.05 4.32
C ILE A 65 -5.78 -25.54 4.58
N PHE A 66 -4.78 -26.22 5.13
CA PHE A 66 -4.89 -27.62 5.50
C PHE A 66 -5.35 -27.77 6.95
N LYS A 67 -6.04 -28.87 7.26
CA LYS A 67 -6.35 -29.19 8.66
C LYS A 67 -5.10 -29.45 9.50
N GLU A 68 -4.06 -30.04 8.89
CA GLU A 68 -2.82 -30.41 9.57
C GLU A 68 -1.61 -29.59 9.12
N LYS A 69 -0.87 -29.02 10.07
CA LYS A 69 0.39 -28.29 9.83
C LYS A 69 1.46 -29.16 9.14
N LYS A 70 1.51 -30.46 9.46
CA LYS A 70 2.48 -31.39 8.86
C LYS A 70 2.25 -31.53 7.36
N VAL A 71 1.00 -31.56 6.93
CA VAL A 71 0.62 -31.62 5.50
C VAL A 71 1.08 -30.36 4.79
N ALA A 72 0.78 -29.17 5.32
CA ALA A 72 1.22 -27.91 4.73
C ALA A 72 2.75 -27.86 4.52
N LYS A 73 3.54 -28.29 5.52
CA LYS A 73 5.00 -28.36 5.40
C LYS A 73 5.48 -29.36 4.35
N ASN A 74 4.86 -30.53 4.27
CA ASN A 74 5.20 -31.55 3.29
C ASN A 74 4.90 -31.07 1.87
N VAL A 75 3.77 -30.38 1.69
CA VAL A 75 3.36 -29.85 0.40
C VAL A 75 4.36 -28.78 -0.09
N VAL A 76 4.78 -27.88 0.79
CA VAL A 76 5.79 -26.84 0.44
C VAL A 76 7.15 -27.46 0.07
N ARG A 77 7.54 -28.60 0.66
CA ARG A 77 8.83 -29.25 0.39
C ARG A 77 8.94 -29.79 -1.05
N GLN A 78 7.84 -30.20 -1.66
CA GLN A 78 7.87 -30.72 -3.04
C GLN A 78 8.05 -29.61 -4.09
N LYS A 79 7.74 -28.33 -3.75
CA LYS A 79 7.90 -27.08 -4.54
C LYS A 79 7.24 -27.03 -5.93
N LYS A 80 7.08 -28.15 -6.62
CA LYS A 80 6.66 -28.26 -8.02
C LYS A 80 5.61 -29.35 -8.16
N TYR A 81 4.42 -28.95 -8.59
CA TYR A 81 3.28 -29.83 -8.75
C TYR A 81 2.84 -29.87 -10.21
N PRO A 82 2.97 -31.02 -10.92
CA PRO A 82 2.49 -31.15 -12.28
C PRO A 82 0.96 -31.22 -12.29
N LEU A 83 0.31 -30.25 -12.93
CA LEU A 83 -1.13 -30.29 -13.17
C LEU A 83 -1.40 -31.15 -14.43
N ALA A 84 -2.12 -32.27 -14.29
CA ALA A 84 -2.27 -33.23 -15.39
C ALA A 84 -3.48 -32.95 -16.31
N LYS A 85 -3.17 -33.03 -17.62
CA LYS A 85 -3.96 -33.27 -18.85
C LYS A 85 -5.16 -32.38 -19.24
N LYS A 86 -5.84 -31.65 -18.35
CA LYS A 86 -6.99 -30.79 -18.76
C LYS A 86 -6.69 -29.30 -18.92
N ALA A 87 -5.51 -28.81 -18.54
CA ALA A 87 -5.24 -27.37 -18.40
C ALA A 87 -3.87 -26.90 -18.97
N GLY A 88 -3.34 -27.60 -19.98
CA GLY A 88 -1.99 -27.38 -20.48
C GLY A 88 -0.92 -27.77 -19.45
N HIS A 89 0.34 -27.89 -19.87
CA HIS A 89 1.45 -28.29 -19.00
C HIS A 89 1.87 -27.17 -18.02
N THR A 90 0.93 -26.68 -17.21
CA THR A 90 1.17 -25.58 -16.28
C THR A 90 1.63 -26.16 -14.95
N GLN A 91 2.86 -25.82 -14.55
CA GLN A 91 3.47 -26.26 -13.29
C GLN A 91 3.00 -25.35 -12.16
N LEU A 92 2.33 -25.90 -11.15
CA LEU A 92 1.97 -25.15 -9.96
C LEU A 92 3.20 -24.97 -9.07
N THR A 93 3.38 -23.73 -8.59
CA THR A 93 4.40 -23.40 -7.59
C THR A 93 3.73 -23.29 -6.24
N VAL A 94 4.24 -24.04 -5.25
CA VAL A 94 3.72 -24.00 -3.89
C VAL A 94 4.76 -23.42 -2.94
N SER A 95 4.35 -22.44 -2.14
CA SER A 95 5.22 -21.77 -1.17
C SER A 95 4.52 -21.58 0.18
N HIS A 96 5.30 -21.42 1.24
CA HIS A 96 4.77 -21.16 2.58
C HIS A 96 4.12 -19.78 2.61
N LEU A 97 2.97 -19.65 3.29
CA LEU A 97 2.40 -18.35 3.58
C LEU A 97 3.38 -17.57 4.46
N SER A 98 4.18 -16.69 3.87
CA SER A 98 5.07 -15.81 4.62
C SER A 98 4.69 -14.37 4.35
N GLU A 99 4.73 -13.54 5.39
CA GLU A 99 4.50 -12.09 5.30
C GLU A 99 5.43 -11.40 4.29
N LYS A 100 6.50 -12.09 3.85
CA LYS A 100 7.53 -11.56 2.96
C LYS A 100 7.20 -11.67 1.46
N VAL A 101 6.16 -12.40 1.04
CA VAL A 101 6.03 -12.79 -0.39
C VAL A 101 5.13 -11.87 -1.22
N PHE A 102 4.23 -11.06 -0.64
CA PHE A 102 3.18 -10.39 -1.42
C PHE A 102 3.15 -8.86 -1.44
N ASN A 103 4.17 -8.19 -0.93
CA ASN A 103 4.23 -6.73 -0.96
C ASN A 103 5.20 -6.23 -2.04
N SER A 104 5.18 -6.82 -3.24
CA SER A 104 5.89 -6.24 -4.39
C SER A 104 5.16 -4.95 -4.77
N VAL A 105 5.82 -3.83 -4.51
CA VAL A 105 5.33 -2.49 -4.83
C VAL A 105 6.05 -2.04 -6.09
N LYS A 106 5.28 -1.57 -7.07
CA LYS A 106 5.79 -0.90 -8.25
C LYS A 106 5.74 0.60 -8.02
N ALA A 107 6.88 1.27 -8.13
CA ALA A 107 7.02 2.71 -8.04
C ALA A 107 7.56 3.26 -9.36
N ILE A 108 7.02 4.40 -9.80
CA ILE A 108 7.57 5.16 -10.92
C ILE A 108 8.37 6.31 -10.31
N LEU A 109 9.65 6.36 -10.63
CA LEU A 109 10.58 7.39 -10.15
C LEU A 109 10.93 8.30 -11.30
N ASP A 110 10.83 9.60 -11.06
CA ASP A 110 11.40 10.63 -11.92
C ASP A 110 12.76 11.04 -11.35
N LEU A 111 13.83 10.75 -12.11
CA LEU A 111 15.20 11.05 -11.72
C LEU A 111 15.78 12.24 -12.50
N SER A 112 14.97 12.95 -13.29
CA SER A 112 15.38 14.15 -14.05
C SER A 112 16.02 15.23 -13.16
N VAL A 113 15.59 15.33 -11.89
CA VAL A 113 16.15 16.24 -10.89
C VAL A 113 17.67 16.06 -10.71
N PHE A 114 18.18 14.84 -10.91
CA PHE A 114 19.62 14.53 -10.79
C PHE A 114 20.39 14.72 -12.10
N GLN A 115 19.72 14.85 -13.24
CA GLN A 115 20.34 14.85 -14.57
C GLN A 115 21.33 16.00 -14.77
N SER A 116 21.13 17.13 -14.09
CA SER A 116 22.03 18.29 -14.12
C SER A 116 23.34 18.07 -13.36
N GLN A 117 23.39 17.08 -12.46
CA GLN A 117 24.47 16.92 -11.48
C GLN A 117 25.14 15.54 -11.51
N VAL A 118 24.47 14.52 -12.04
CA VAL A 118 24.95 13.14 -12.06
C VAL A 118 24.50 12.43 -13.35
N VAL A 119 25.37 11.60 -13.92
CA VAL A 119 25.02 10.67 -15.00
C VAL A 119 24.02 9.64 -14.47
N LEU A 120 22.82 9.64 -15.02
CA LEU A 120 21.67 8.93 -14.47
C LEU A 120 21.87 7.40 -14.46
N GLU A 121 22.55 6.88 -15.48
CA GLU A 121 22.94 5.48 -15.59
C GLU A 121 23.84 5.05 -14.43
N SER A 122 24.80 5.91 -14.05
CA SER A 122 25.68 5.66 -12.91
C SER A 122 24.90 5.65 -11.59
N LEU A 123 23.92 6.55 -11.43
CA LEU A 123 23.07 6.58 -10.24
C LEU A 123 22.24 5.30 -10.14
N ILE A 124 21.66 4.83 -11.24
CA ILE A 124 20.88 3.58 -11.27
C ILE A 124 21.77 2.38 -10.93
N MET A 125 22.99 2.34 -11.45
CA MET A 125 23.96 1.29 -11.13
C MET A 125 24.36 1.29 -9.66
N ASP A 126 24.60 2.45 -9.05
CA ASP A 126 24.87 2.60 -7.63
C ASP A 126 23.70 2.12 -6.77
N LEU A 127 22.46 2.46 -7.15
CA LEU A 127 21.25 2.05 -6.45
C LEU A 127 21.01 0.55 -6.56
N LYS A 128 21.22 -0.04 -7.74
CA LYS A 128 21.19 -1.50 -7.96
C LYS A 128 22.19 -2.22 -7.07
N LYS A 129 23.42 -1.69 -6.95
CA LYS A 129 24.47 -2.25 -6.10
C LYS A 129 24.11 -2.14 -4.60
N LYS A 130 23.56 -1.01 -4.17
CA LYS A 130 23.15 -0.80 -2.77
C LYS A 130 21.94 -1.65 -2.37
N ILE A 131 21.00 -1.88 -3.29
CA ILE A 131 19.74 -2.56 -3.01
C ILE A 131 19.49 -3.63 -4.09
N PRO A 132 20.14 -4.80 -3.97
CA PRO A 132 20.07 -5.84 -5.01
C PRO A 132 18.69 -6.49 -5.17
N ASN A 133 17.81 -6.31 -4.17
CA ASN A 133 16.48 -6.91 -4.14
C ASN A 133 15.42 -6.07 -4.89
N LEU A 134 15.83 -5.03 -5.62
CA LEU A 134 14.97 -4.19 -6.45
C LEU A 134 15.22 -4.49 -7.92
N SER A 135 14.14 -4.63 -8.69
CA SER A 135 14.19 -4.66 -10.15
C SER A 135 13.96 -3.26 -10.69
N PHE A 136 14.82 -2.83 -11.61
CA PHE A 136 14.74 -1.52 -12.23
C PHE A 136 14.51 -1.70 -13.72
N SER A 137 13.55 -0.98 -14.29
CA SER A 137 13.33 -0.91 -15.73
C SER A 137 14.50 -0.17 -16.41
N PRO A 138 14.60 -0.28 -17.76
CA PRO A 138 15.43 0.61 -18.54
C PRO A 138 15.07 2.08 -18.30
N LEU A 139 16.06 2.96 -18.51
CA LEU A 139 15.88 4.40 -18.40
C LEU A 139 14.97 4.90 -19.51
N GLY A 140 13.84 5.50 -19.13
CA GLY A 140 12.92 6.14 -20.07
C GLY A 140 13.46 7.46 -20.63
N PRO A 141 12.91 7.95 -21.75
CA PRO A 141 13.39 9.14 -22.45
C PRO A 141 13.37 10.43 -21.61
N ASN A 142 12.56 10.48 -20.55
CA ASN A 142 12.38 11.65 -19.70
C ASN A 142 13.11 11.54 -18.34
N GLY A 143 14.07 10.63 -18.19
CA GLY A 143 14.71 10.40 -16.89
C GLY A 143 13.89 9.56 -15.92
N THR A 144 12.78 8.96 -16.38
CA THR A 144 11.87 8.16 -15.55
C THR A 144 12.23 6.68 -15.57
N ILE A 145 12.09 6.02 -14.43
CA ILE A 145 12.25 4.56 -14.30
C ILE A 145 11.11 3.94 -13.50
N SER A 146 10.76 2.71 -13.83
CA SER A 146 9.90 1.87 -13.00
C SER A 146 10.79 0.99 -12.12
N VAL A 147 10.50 0.97 -10.83
CA VAL A 147 11.20 0.12 -9.85
C VAL A 147 10.18 -0.77 -9.16
N GLU A 148 10.50 -2.04 -9.06
CA GLU A 148 9.65 -3.02 -8.40
C GLU A 148 10.44 -3.77 -7.31
N GLY A 149 9.78 -4.03 -6.20
CA GLY A 149 10.30 -4.87 -5.13
C GLY A 149 9.53 -4.67 -3.83
N SER A 150 10.04 -5.24 -2.73
CA SER A 150 9.32 -5.16 -1.46
C SER A 150 9.18 -3.71 -0.96
N PHE A 151 8.11 -3.40 -0.23
CA PHE A 151 7.92 -2.08 0.38
C PHE A 151 9.15 -1.62 1.20
N LEU A 152 9.78 -2.53 1.94
CA LEU A 152 11.01 -2.22 2.70
C LEU A 152 12.18 -1.83 1.78
N ALA A 153 12.32 -2.51 0.63
CA ALA A 153 13.34 -2.18 -0.35
C ALA A 153 13.06 -0.83 -1.03
N ILE A 154 11.80 -0.53 -1.35
CA ILE A 154 11.37 0.77 -1.88
C ILE A 154 11.56 1.89 -0.85
N LYS A 155 11.32 1.63 0.45
CA LYS A 155 11.60 2.59 1.52
C LYS A 155 13.10 2.93 1.60
N ARG A 156 13.97 1.91 1.58
CA ARG A 156 15.43 2.09 1.56
C ARG A 156 15.91 2.84 0.31
N LEU A 157 15.25 2.62 -0.83
CA LEU A 157 15.52 3.37 -2.06
C LEU A 157 15.23 4.85 -1.88
N ASN A 158 14.07 5.19 -1.31
CA ASN A 158 13.70 6.58 -1.02
C ASN A 158 14.72 7.26 -0.09
N GLU A 159 15.10 6.61 1.02
CA GLU A 159 16.13 7.10 1.95
C GLU A 159 17.50 7.31 1.26
N SER A 160 17.86 6.40 0.34
CA SER A 160 19.10 6.50 -0.45
C SER A 160 19.07 7.66 -1.45
N LEU A 161 17.92 7.92 -2.08
CA LEU A 161 17.75 9.04 -3.00
C LEU A 161 17.75 10.38 -2.26
N LEU A 162 17.05 10.47 -1.12
CA LEU A 162 17.02 11.67 -0.28
C LEU A 162 18.41 12.02 0.26
N SER A 163 19.16 11.03 0.75
CA SER A 163 20.53 11.27 1.22
C SER A 163 21.46 11.73 0.09
N LYS A 164 21.31 11.19 -1.12
CA LYS A 164 22.07 11.65 -2.30
C LYS A 164 21.70 13.09 -2.67
N ALA A 165 20.41 13.43 -2.71
CA ALA A 165 19.94 14.78 -3.00
C ALA A 165 20.51 15.82 -2.00
N SER A 166 20.48 15.50 -0.70
CA SER A 166 21.08 16.36 0.34
C SER A 166 22.60 16.50 0.17
N SER A 167 23.31 15.41 -0.15
CA SER A 167 24.76 15.45 -0.37
C SER A 167 25.17 16.33 -1.55
N LEU A 168 24.36 16.37 -2.60
CA LEU A 168 24.60 17.20 -3.78
C LEU A 168 24.31 18.68 -3.48
N LEU A 169 23.27 18.96 -2.70
CA LEU A 169 22.94 20.31 -2.26
C LEU A 169 24.04 20.93 -1.37
N GLU A 170 24.64 20.14 -0.47
CA GLU A 170 25.77 20.61 0.36
C GLU A 170 27.05 20.82 -0.46
N LYS A 171 27.34 19.97 -1.46
CA LYS A 171 28.46 20.21 -2.39
C LYS A 171 28.31 21.54 -3.13
N ASN A 172 27.11 21.86 -3.60
CA ASN A 172 26.85 23.14 -4.30
C ASN A 172 27.04 24.36 -3.37
N LYS A 173 26.72 24.26 -2.08
CA LYS A 173 27.01 25.35 -1.11
C LYS A 173 28.52 25.55 -0.93
N ASN A 174 29.29 24.46 -0.88
CA ASN A 174 30.74 24.53 -0.72
C ASN A 174 31.43 25.17 -1.94
N PHE A 175 30.93 24.93 -3.16
CA PHE A 175 31.39 25.62 -4.37
C PHE A 175 31.08 27.12 -4.35
N ILE A 176 29.94 27.54 -3.80
CA ILE A 176 29.60 28.98 -3.68
C ILE A 176 30.46 29.67 -2.60
N SER A 177 30.87 28.96 -1.55
CA SER A 177 31.77 29.52 -0.52
C SER A 177 33.24 29.57 -0.94
N GLU A 178 33.71 28.65 -1.78
CA GLU A 178 35.09 28.67 -2.31
C GLU A 178 35.25 29.63 -3.51
N GLY A 179 34.17 29.92 -4.25
CA GLY A 179 34.18 30.89 -5.36
C GLY A 179 34.24 32.37 -4.95
N ARG A 180 34.24 32.71 -3.64
CA ARG A 180 34.34 34.10 -3.14
C ARG A 180 35.74 34.55 -2.72
N LYS A 181 36.79 33.79 -3.05
CA LYS A 181 38.18 34.26 -2.95
C LYS A 181 38.83 34.27 -4.34
N CYS A 182 38.49 35.28 -5.14
CA CYS A 182 39.35 35.94 -6.15
C CYS A 182 38.50 36.81 -7.08
N ASN A 183 38.36 38.10 -6.75
CA ASN A 183 38.51 39.26 -7.64
C ASN A 183 37.86 40.50 -6.99
N VAL A 184 38.64 41.18 -6.16
CA VAL A 184 38.47 42.61 -5.94
C VAL A 184 39.47 43.30 -6.85
N GLN A 185 39.08 43.56 -8.11
CA GLN A 185 39.47 44.80 -8.80
C GLN A 185 38.70 44.98 -10.12
N SER A 186 37.83 45.99 -10.10
CA SER A 186 37.49 46.93 -11.19
C SER A 186 37.13 46.39 -12.57
N SER A 187 35.89 46.62 -13.00
CA SER A 187 35.59 47.72 -13.93
C SER A 187 34.07 47.89 -14.13
N LYS A 188 33.63 49.15 -14.08
CA LYS A 188 32.33 49.61 -14.59
C LYS A 188 32.37 49.56 -16.12
N ASN A 189 31.33 49.03 -16.77
CA ASN A 189 30.53 49.73 -17.79
C ASN A 189 29.72 48.78 -18.69
N SER A 190 28.55 49.31 -19.08
CA SER A 190 27.75 49.06 -20.29
C SER A 190 26.50 48.17 -20.19
N LEU A 191 25.39 48.83 -20.52
CA LEU A 191 24.03 48.38 -20.78
C LEU A 191 23.91 47.90 -22.24
N HIS A 192 23.23 46.78 -22.49
CA HIS A 192 22.20 46.55 -23.54
C HIS A 192 21.86 45.04 -23.59
N ARG A 193 20.66 44.62 -23.17
CA ARG A 193 19.45 44.39 -24.00
C ARG A 193 19.57 43.22 -24.99
N SER A 194 18.84 42.13 -24.74
CA SER A 194 17.89 41.60 -25.74
C SER A 194 16.85 40.70 -25.08
N ASP A 195 15.64 40.85 -25.59
CA ASP A 195 14.35 40.40 -25.06
C ASP A 195 13.99 38.94 -25.39
N ASN A 196 12.96 38.47 -24.65
CA ASN A 196 11.95 37.47 -24.99
C ASN A 196 12.25 35.97 -24.77
N LEU A 197 11.42 35.32 -23.94
CA LEU A 197 10.39 34.36 -24.39
C LEU A 197 9.54 33.85 -23.19
N VAL A 198 8.24 34.16 -23.28
CA VAL A 198 7.06 33.33 -22.92
C VAL A 198 6.79 32.99 -21.45
N GLU A 199 5.93 33.84 -20.90
CA GLU A 199 4.83 33.56 -19.99
C GLU A 199 4.09 32.24 -20.27
N THR A 200 4.24 31.21 -19.42
CA THR A 200 3.13 30.28 -19.10
C THR A 200 3.35 29.54 -17.78
N LEU A 201 2.34 29.58 -16.90
CA LEU A 201 2.09 28.70 -15.75
C LEU A 201 3.00 28.82 -14.52
N ARG A 202 3.07 30.02 -13.93
CA ARG A 202 3.17 30.13 -12.46
C ARG A 202 1.77 30.09 -11.85
N THR A 203 1.25 28.91 -11.55
CA THR A 203 0.32 28.78 -10.42
C THR A 203 1.16 28.93 -9.15
N SER A 204 1.09 30.14 -8.60
CA SER A 204 1.61 30.57 -7.31
C SER A 204 1.45 29.50 -6.22
N VAL A 205 2.53 28.77 -5.94
CA VAL A 205 2.75 28.19 -4.61
C VAL A 205 3.18 29.36 -3.72
N PRO A 206 2.48 29.67 -2.63
CA PRO A 206 3.02 30.62 -1.66
C PRO A 206 4.24 29.99 -1.01
N GLU A 207 5.42 30.45 -1.42
CA GLU A 207 6.64 30.36 -0.64
C GLU A 207 6.42 31.09 0.68
N THR A 208 6.01 30.33 1.70
CA THR A 208 6.37 30.64 3.08
C THR A 208 6.85 29.35 3.69
N SER A 209 8.12 29.32 4.09
CA SER A 209 8.66 28.35 5.03
C SER A 209 7.73 28.18 6.23
N ARG A 210 6.89 27.14 6.22
CA ARG A 210 6.22 26.65 7.43
C ARG A 210 6.70 25.22 7.64
N ARG A 211 7.57 25.10 8.64
CA ARG A 211 8.25 23.89 9.16
C ARG A 211 7.23 22.85 9.67
N GLY A 212 6.42 22.34 8.76
CA GLY A 212 5.43 21.29 9.01
C GLY A 212 5.91 19.97 8.44
N GLU A 213 5.48 18.88 9.06
CA GLU A 213 5.77 17.54 8.60
C GLU A 213 4.66 17.07 7.65
N MET A 214 5.04 16.36 6.60
CA MET A 214 4.10 15.78 5.65
C MET A 214 3.99 14.28 5.90
N LEU A 215 2.76 13.78 6.02
CA LEU A 215 2.44 12.37 6.17
C LEU A 215 1.53 11.94 5.01
N VAL A 216 1.83 10.80 4.41
CA VAL A 216 1.07 10.26 3.29
C VAL A 216 0.56 8.88 3.68
N LEU A 217 -0.76 8.71 3.72
CA LEU A 217 -1.43 7.48 4.14
C LEU A 217 -2.36 6.97 3.05
N ASP A 218 -2.63 5.67 3.05
CA ASP A 218 -3.76 5.10 2.32
C ASP A 218 -5.07 5.74 2.82
N THR A 219 -5.96 6.12 1.90
CA THR A 219 -7.21 6.82 2.24
C THR A 219 -8.12 5.97 3.12
N ASP A 220 -8.23 4.68 2.86
CA ASP A 220 -9.12 3.80 3.64
C ASP A 220 -8.58 3.60 5.06
N VAL A 221 -7.26 3.44 5.21
CA VAL A 221 -6.58 3.37 6.52
C VAL A 221 -6.75 4.68 7.29
N PHE A 222 -6.58 5.82 6.61
CA PHE A 222 -6.75 7.13 7.23
C PHE A 222 -8.19 7.35 7.73
N LEU A 223 -9.19 7.07 6.90
CA LEU A 223 -10.60 7.18 7.27
C LEU A 223 -10.94 6.28 8.45
N TYR A 224 -10.40 5.06 8.47
CA TYR A 224 -10.59 4.14 9.59
C TYR A 224 -9.95 4.66 10.88
N LEU A 225 -8.70 5.13 10.82
CA LEU A 225 -7.98 5.71 11.94
C LEU A 225 -8.74 6.89 12.56
N LYS A 226 -9.29 7.76 11.70
CA LYS A 226 -10.05 8.95 12.11
C LYS A 226 -11.42 8.58 12.69
N ALA A 227 -12.19 7.73 12.02
CA ALA A 227 -13.58 7.46 12.38
C ALA A 227 -13.74 6.42 13.50
N LYS A 228 -12.87 5.40 13.56
CA LYS A 228 -13.04 4.26 14.46
C LYS A 228 -12.10 4.27 15.64
N CYS A 229 -10.84 4.62 15.43
CA CYS A 229 -9.86 4.53 16.50
C CYS A 229 -9.95 5.71 17.49
N LYS A 230 -10.55 6.86 17.13
CA LYS A 230 -10.60 8.13 17.91
C LYS A 230 -9.23 8.68 18.35
N ILE A 231 -8.15 7.92 18.19
CA ILE A 231 -6.77 8.26 18.54
C ILE A 231 -6.22 9.39 17.67
N TYR A 232 -6.71 9.56 16.45
CA TYR A 232 -6.27 10.64 15.58
C TYR A 232 -6.50 12.02 16.22
N GLU A 233 -7.76 12.35 16.49
CA GLU A 233 -8.15 13.63 17.12
C GLU A 233 -7.62 13.76 18.56
N THR A 234 -7.59 12.64 19.30
CA THR A 234 -7.08 12.64 20.69
C THR A 234 -5.59 12.96 20.74
N THR A 235 -4.80 12.42 19.81
CA THR A 235 -3.37 12.72 19.70
C THR A 235 -3.14 14.16 19.24
N LEU A 236 -3.87 14.62 18.22
CA LEU A 236 -3.74 16.01 17.75
C LEU A 236 -4.05 17.03 18.85
N SER A 237 -5.12 16.82 19.61
CA SER A 237 -5.48 17.69 20.73
C SER A 237 -4.48 17.62 21.88
N LYS A 238 -4.03 16.43 22.26
CA LYS A 238 -3.05 16.21 23.34
C LYS A 238 -1.70 16.88 23.07
N PHE A 239 -1.24 16.87 21.82
CA PHE A 239 0.05 17.45 21.44
C PHE A 239 -0.07 18.85 20.82
N HIS A 240 -1.26 19.44 20.81
CA HIS A 240 -1.54 20.75 20.22
C HIS A 240 -1.05 20.88 18.76
N ILE A 241 -1.36 19.87 17.95
CA ILE A 241 -0.98 19.79 16.54
C ILE A 241 -2.18 20.13 15.66
N LEU A 242 -1.96 21.03 14.71
CA LEU A 242 -2.89 21.32 13.63
C LEU A 242 -2.64 20.33 12.47
N SER A 243 -3.69 19.64 12.04
CA SER A 243 -3.67 18.84 10.82
C SER A 243 -4.38 19.59 9.69
N GLN A 244 -3.80 19.53 8.50
CA GLN A 244 -4.48 19.87 7.26
C GLN A 244 -4.48 18.63 6.38
N GLU A 245 -5.66 18.20 5.94
CA GLU A 245 -5.83 16.95 5.18
C GLU A 245 -6.20 17.29 3.73
N ARG A 246 -5.61 16.59 2.76
CA ARG A 246 -6.09 16.54 1.39
C ARG A 246 -6.18 15.09 0.94
N VAL A 247 -7.40 14.70 0.57
CA VAL A 247 -7.68 13.41 -0.05
C VAL A 247 -7.44 13.53 -1.55
N ASN A 248 -6.60 12.66 -2.10
CA ASN A 248 -6.34 12.55 -3.53
C ASN A 248 -6.50 11.09 -3.97
N GLY A 249 -7.75 10.69 -4.21
CA GLY A 249 -8.09 9.30 -4.56
C GLY A 249 -7.74 8.32 -3.44
N GLU A 250 -6.91 7.33 -3.77
CA GLU A 250 -6.47 6.24 -2.87
C GLU A 250 -5.48 6.69 -1.79
N VAL A 251 -4.99 7.92 -1.87
CA VAL A 251 -3.98 8.44 -0.95
C VAL A 251 -4.48 9.72 -0.29
N THR A 252 -4.30 9.81 1.04
CA THR A 252 -4.55 11.02 1.81
C THR A 252 -3.22 11.62 2.28
N THR A 253 -2.99 12.87 1.93
CA THR A 253 -1.84 13.66 2.40
C THR A 253 -2.26 14.52 3.58
N ILE A 254 -1.49 14.47 4.65
CA ILE A 254 -1.74 15.18 5.91
C ILE A 254 -0.53 16.05 6.19
N TRP A 255 -0.74 17.36 6.30
CA TRP A 255 0.26 18.30 6.79
C TRP A 255 0.06 18.52 8.28
N LEU A 256 1.07 18.17 9.07
CA LEU A 256 1.10 18.35 10.51
C LEU A 256 1.91 19.58 10.86
N ARG A 257 1.34 20.48 11.66
CA ARG A 257 1.97 21.72 12.11
C ARG A 257 1.74 21.90 13.59
N ASN A 258 2.71 22.47 14.29
CA ASN A 258 2.47 22.84 15.67
C ASN A 258 1.50 24.03 15.73
N ALA A 259 0.57 24.03 16.69
CA ALA A 259 -0.34 25.15 16.92
C ALA A 259 0.39 26.37 17.52
N GLN A 260 1.49 26.16 18.25
CA GLN A 260 2.28 27.21 18.85
C GLN A 260 3.62 27.40 18.12
N VAL A 261 4.01 28.65 17.90
CA VAL A 261 5.21 29.03 17.13
C VAL A 261 6.51 28.63 17.84
N ASP A 262 6.48 28.49 19.17
CA ASP A 262 7.65 28.22 20.02
C ASP A 262 7.80 26.74 20.45
N SER A 263 6.96 25.86 19.92
CA SER A 263 6.99 24.45 20.32
C SER A 263 8.11 23.66 19.64
N GLN A 264 8.66 22.70 20.39
CA GLN A 264 9.76 21.83 19.97
C GLN A 264 9.40 21.07 18.67
N PRO A 265 10.26 21.12 17.64
CA PRO A 265 10.01 20.45 16.36
C PRO A 265 10.04 18.92 16.46
N ASP A 266 10.66 18.36 17.51
CA ASP A 266 10.70 16.92 17.73
C ASP A 266 9.31 16.34 18.01
N THR A 267 8.40 17.10 18.66
CA THR A 267 7.04 16.62 18.97
C THR A 267 6.22 16.32 17.71
N VAL A 268 6.31 17.18 16.68
CA VAL A 268 5.59 16.96 15.42
C VAL A 268 6.14 15.73 14.69
N ARG A 269 7.46 15.54 14.74
CA ARG A 269 8.13 14.37 14.16
C ARG A 269 7.74 13.08 14.88
N ASP A 270 7.62 13.12 16.20
CA ASP A 270 7.24 11.96 17.00
C ASP A 270 5.78 11.58 16.79
N VAL A 271 4.87 12.56 16.68
CA VAL A 271 3.47 12.30 16.29
C VAL A 271 3.37 11.77 14.86
N ARG A 272 4.18 12.28 13.94
CA ARG A 272 4.26 11.73 12.57
C ARG A 272 4.63 10.24 12.61
N LYS A 273 5.70 9.88 13.34
CA LYS A 273 6.13 8.48 13.50
C LYS A 273 5.04 7.62 14.13
N LEU A 274 4.34 8.13 15.15
CA LEU A 274 3.24 7.41 15.80
C LEU A 274 2.11 7.10 14.83
N PHE A 275 1.72 8.07 14.00
CA PHE A 275 0.73 7.84 12.94
C PHE A 275 1.24 6.89 11.85
N GLU A 276 2.53 6.95 11.49
CA GLU A 276 3.14 5.97 10.58
C GLU A 276 3.05 4.55 11.16
N GLU A 277 3.40 4.34 12.43
CA GLU A 277 3.33 3.03 13.10
C GLU A 277 1.90 2.50 13.17
N TRP A 278 0.94 3.33 13.58
CA TRP A 278 -0.48 2.94 13.60
C TRP A 278 -1.02 2.63 12.21
N SER A 279 -0.66 3.44 11.21
CA SER A 279 -1.06 3.19 9.83
C SER A 279 -0.51 1.88 9.30
N GLN A 280 0.74 1.53 9.64
CA GLN A 280 1.35 0.26 9.25
C GLN A 280 0.60 -0.91 9.90
N SER A 281 0.35 -0.84 11.22
CA SER A 281 -0.42 -1.87 11.92
C SER A 281 -1.81 -2.07 11.30
N LEU A 282 -2.52 -0.98 11.04
CA LEU A 282 -3.85 -1.03 10.43
C LEU A 282 -3.81 -1.52 8.98
N SER A 283 -2.78 -1.18 8.20
CA SER A 283 -2.67 -1.63 6.80
C SER A 283 -2.56 -3.16 6.68
N VAL A 284 -2.01 -3.82 7.71
CA VAL A 284 -1.90 -5.28 7.76
C VAL A 284 -3.23 -5.91 8.19
N GLU A 285 -3.87 -5.34 9.22
CA GLU A 285 -5.11 -5.85 9.82
C GLU A 285 -6.35 -5.62 8.93
N LEU A 286 -6.44 -4.45 8.31
CA LEU A 286 -7.64 -4.01 7.62
C LEU A 286 -7.82 -4.70 6.25
N ARG A 287 -9.09 -4.97 5.96
CA ARG A 287 -9.59 -5.45 4.69
C ARG A 287 -10.74 -4.57 4.25
N LYS A 288 -10.87 -4.46 2.93
CA LYS A 288 -11.91 -3.68 2.27
C LYS A 288 -12.74 -4.63 1.41
N GLU A 289 -14.06 -4.53 1.56
CA GLU A 289 -15.03 -5.23 0.74
C GLU A 289 -16.01 -4.21 0.16
N THR A 290 -16.44 -4.42 -1.08
CA THR A 290 -17.28 -3.46 -1.82
C THR A 290 -18.56 -4.12 -2.30
N PHE A 291 -19.70 -3.49 -2.01
CA PHE A 291 -20.99 -3.80 -2.60
C PHE A 291 -21.23 -2.89 -3.79
N THR A 292 -21.18 -3.44 -5.00
CA THR A 292 -21.48 -2.70 -6.23
C THR A 292 -22.96 -2.81 -6.59
N PHE A 293 -23.56 -1.70 -7.02
CA PHE A 293 -24.98 -1.65 -7.35
C PHE A 293 -25.30 -1.94 -8.81
N GLY A 294 -24.31 -1.98 -9.71
CA GLY A 294 -24.41 -2.48 -11.09
C GLY A 294 -25.77 -2.32 -11.78
N GLY A 295 -26.24 -1.08 -11.99
CA GLY A 295 -27.51 -0.78 -12.68
C GLY A 295 -28.79 -1.33 -12.02
N LYS A 296 -28.71 -1.93 -10.83
CA LYS A 296 -29.85 -2.55 -10.14
C LYS A 296 -30.86 -1.50 -9.66
N LYS A 297 -32.12 -1.94 -9.50
CA LYS A 297 -33.23 -1.10 -9.02
C LYS A 297 -32.88 -0.42 -7.70
N ASN A 298 -33.37 0.81 -7.52
CA ASN A 298 -33.13 1.63 -6.33
C ASN A 298 -33.53 0.91 -5.01
N SER A 299 -34.53 0.03 -5.06
CA SER A 299 -34.96 -0.80 -3.92
C SER A 299 -33.88 -1.76 -3.41
N TYR A 300 -33.02 -2.29 -4.28
CA TYR A 300 -31.92 -3.18 -3.89
C TYR A 300 -30.86 -2.42 -3.08
N ARG A 301 -30.55 -1.19 -3.51
CA ARG A 301 -29.65 -0.29 -2.79
C ARG A 301 -30.19 0.02 -1.40
N THR A 302 -31.45 0.48 -1.30
CA THR A 302 -32.08 0.83 -0.02
C THR A 302 -32.10 -0.36 0.95
N ASN A 303 -32.30 -1.59 0.44
CA ASN A 303 -32.25 -2.79 1.25
C ASN A 303 -30.86 -3.06 1.84
N ILE A 304 -29.79 -2.89 1.04
CA ILE A 304 -28.41 -3.03 1.54
C ILE A 304 -28.10 -1.92 2.55
N GLU A 305 -28.44 -0.66 2.25
CA GLU A 305 -28.21 0.46 3.16
C GLU A 305 -28.88 0.24 4.52
N HIS A 306 -30.13 -0.22 4.51
CA HIS A 306 -30.86 -0.53 5.74
C HIS A 306 -30.25 -1.72 6.50
N ALA A 307 -29.85 -2.79 5.81
CA ALA A 307 -29.17 -3.92 6.44
C ALA A 307 -27.83 -3.51 7.08
N CYS A 308 -27.07 -2.63 6.41
CA CYS A 308 -25.84 -2.07 6.94
C CYS A 308 -26.08 -1.26 8.23
N GLU A 309 -27.11 -0.42 8.27
CA GLU A 309 -27.43 0.37 9.48
C GLU A 309 -27.89 -0.52 10.65
N LEU A 310 -28.66 -1.58 10.39
CA LEU A 310 -29.05 -2.55 11.43
C LEU A 310 -27.83 -3.25 12.05
N LEU A 311 -26.83 -3.60 11.23
CA LEU A 311 -25.63 -4.32 11.67
C LEU A 311 -24.55 -3.41 12.25
N ARG A 312 -24.69 -2.08 12.14
CA ARG A 312 -23.71 -1.10 12.60
C ARG A 312 -23.44 -1.16 14.10
N SER A 313 -24.47 -1.44 14.90
CA SER A 313 -24.37 -1.55 16.36
C SER A 313 -23.63 -2.83 16.79
N LYS A 314 -23.83 -3.93 16.04
CA LYS A 314 -23.18 -5.22 16.26
C LYS A 314 -21.71 -5.20 15.84
N TYR A 315 -21.40 -4.56 14.72
CA TYR A 315 -20.05 -4.48 14.16
C TYR A 315 -19.45 -3.08 14.31
N GLN A 316 -19.21 -2.66 15.56
CA GLN A 316 -18.73 -1.31 15.87
C GLN A 316 -17.38 -0.98 15.24
N ARG A 317 -16.54 -2.00 15.02
CA ARG A 317 -15.22 -1.90 14.41
C ARG A 317 -15.26 -1.89 12.87
N VAL A 318 -16.40 -2.12 12.24
CA VAL A 318 -16.52 -2.01 10.78
C VAL A 318 -16.88 -0.57 10.41
N LEU A 319 -16.04 0.07 9.60
CA LEU A 319 -16.32 1.34 8.95
C LEU A 319 -17.13 1.09 7.68
N ILE A 320 -18.18 1.88 7.48
CA ILE A 320 -19.08 1.78 6.33
C ILE A 320 -19.06 3.13 5.63
N ASN A 321 -18.68 3.14 4.36
CA ASN A 321 -18.64 4.32 3.51
C ASN A 321 -19.67 4.17 2.39
N PHE A 322 -20.66 5.06 2.38
CA PHE A 322 -21.73 5.08 1.38
C PHE A 322 -21.34 5.98 0.21
N TYR A 323 -21.19 5.40 -0.97
CA TYR A 323 -20.97 6.14 -2.20
C TYR A 323 -22.21 6.11 -3.11
N ARG A 324 -22.17 6.93 -4.16
CA ARG A 324 -23.25 6.95 -5.15
C ARG A 324 -23.35 5.63 -5.91
N THR A 325 -22.23 4.98 -6.21
CA THR A 325 -22.16 3.80 -7.10
C THR A 325 -21.96 2.48 -6.34
N HIS A 326 -21.53 2.53 -5.09
CA HIS A 326 -21.18 1.37 -4.28
C HIS A 326 -21.21 1.69 -2.79
N ILE A 327 -21.09 0.67 -1.95
CA ILE A 327 -20.81 0.81 -0.51
C ILE A 327 -19.51 0.07 -0.22
N ASP A 328 -18.58 0.73 0.45
CA ASP A 328 -17.37 0.11 0.97
C ASP A 328 -17.52 -0.20 2.46
N ILE A 329 -17.07 -1.39 2.86
CA ILE A 329 -16.90 -1.76 4.26
C ILE A 329 -15.43 -2.04 4.54
N ILE A 330 -14.92 -1.49 5.64
CA ILE A 330 -13.50 -1.57 6.02
C ILE A 330 -13.42 -2.03 7.47
N GLY A 331 -12.61 -3.05 7.75
CA GLY A 331 -12.45 -3.61 9.09
C GLY A 331 -11.52 -4.82 9.08
N SER A 332 -11.46 -5.59 10.16
CA SER A 332 -10.71 -6.85 10.18
C SER A 332 -11.25 -7.84 9.13
N SER A 333 -10.42 -8.78 8.67
CA SER A 333 -10.82 -9.82 7.71
C SER A 333 -12.05 -10.61 8.20
N SER A 334 -12.06 -10.99 9.49
CA SER A 334 -13.18 -11.70 10.11
C SER A 334 -14.44 -10.85 10.14
N ASP A 335 -14.35 -9.61 10.64
CA ASP A 335 -15.53 -8.76 10.81
C ASP A 335 -16.14 -8.37 9.47
N THR A 336 -15.31 -8.02 8.47
CA THR A 336 -15.79 -7.65 7.14
C THR A 336 -16.46 -8.83 6.43
N TYR A 337 -15.90 -10.03 6.53
CA TYR A 337 -16.49 -11.24 5.96
C TYR A 337 -17.85 -11.58 6.61
N GLN A 338 -17.91 -11.58 7.94
CA GLN A 338 -19.16 -11.86 8.66
C GLN A 338 -20.21 -10.80 8.39
N PHE A 339 -19.83 -9.52 8.45
CA PHE A 339 -20.73 -8.40 8.15
C PHE A 339 -21.33 -8.56 6.76
N LYS A 340 -20.50 -8.87 5.75
CA LYS A 340 -20.95 -9.07 4.38
C LYS A 340 -21.96 -10.20 4.27
N ASN A 341 -21.68 -11.34 4.89
CA ASN A 341 -22.57 -12.50 4.86
C ASN A 341 -23.91 -12.23 5.56
N GLU A 342 -23.91 -11.49 6.67
CA GLU A 342 -25.13 -11.11 7.37
C GLU A 342 -25.98 -10.11 6.58
N VAL A 343 -25.35 -9.11 5.93
CA VAL A 343 -26.04 -8.22 4.98
C VAL A 343 -26.71 -9.05 3.89
N MET A 344 -25.99 -10.01 3.28
CA MET A 344 -26.53 -10.86 2.22
C MET A 344 -27.68 -11.76 2.69
N LYS A 345 -27.67 -12.20 3.96
CA LYS A 345 -28.80 -12.93 4.57
C LYS A 345 -30.02 -12.05 4.74
N LEU A 346 -29.86 -10.84 5.28
CA LEU A 346 -30.97 -9.92 5.54
C LEU A 346 -31.67 -9.48 4.26
N ILE A 347 -30.92 -9.26 3.17
CA ILE A 347 -31.54 -8.93 1.87
C ILE A 347 -32.27 -10.12 1.25
N SER A 348 -31.81 -11.35 1.50
CA SER A 348 -32.45 -12.56 0.94
C SER A 348 -33.77 -12.88 1.65
N GLN A 349 -33.88 -12.57 2.94
CA GLN A 349 -35.10 -12.77 3.74
C GLN A 349 -36.23 -11.78 3.42
N LYS A 350 -35.93 -10.63 2.82
CA LYS A 350 -36.93 -9.60 2.44
C LYS A 350 -37.55 -9.80 1.06
N VAL A 351 -37.07 -10.77 0.27
CA VAL A 351 -37.52 -11.03 -1.11
C VAL A 351 -38.44 -12.26 -1.19
N SER A 352 -38.65 -12.96 -0.07
CA SER A 352 -39.78 -13.88 0.16
C SER A 352 -40.87 -13.15 0.92
#